data_AF-A0A920JI93-F1
#
_entry.id   AF-A0A920JI93-F1
#
_cell.length_a   1.000
_cell.length_b   1.000
_cell.length_c   1.000
_cell.angle_alpha   90.00
_cell.angle_beta   90.00
_cell.angle_gamma   90.00
#
_symmetry.space_group_name_H-M   'P 1'
#
loop_
_entity.id
_entity.type
_entity.pdbx_description
1 polymer ?
#
loop_
_entity_poly.entity_id
_entity_poly.type
_entity_poly.pdbx_seq_one_letter_code
_entity_poly.pdbx_strand_id
1 'polypeptide(L)'
;MTTSFMCIIFDISRQSTFFGGGENYTRNFPKDLKTYVRKTMLEVYPHLHDKTIDYAWGGRVGVTVNRMPHVGRLHANVYFAHGYSGHGVAMASLAGTVLAEAIDGSV
;
A
#
# COMPACT_ATOMS: atom_id res chain seq x y z
N MET A 1 7.92 1.49 11.08
CA MET A 1 7.38 2.85 10.88
C MET A 1 6.02 2.71 10.19
N THR A 2 4.99 3.47 10.58
CA THR A 2 3.68 3.40 9.88
C THR A 2 3.57 4.58 8.92
N THR A 3 3.32 4.29 7.65
CA THR A 3 3.10 5.31 6.61
C THR A 3 1.63 5.35 6.25
N SER A 4 1.10 6.52 5.93
CA SER A 4 -0.27 6.67 5.45
C SER A 4 -0.26 6.56 3.93
N PHE A 5 -1.01 5.59 3.41
CA PHE A 5 -1.32 5.43 1.98
C PHE A 5 -2.72 5.98 1.74
N MET A 6 -2.91 6.73 0.65
CA MET A 6 -4.20 7.33 0.31
C MET A 6 -4.44 7.23 -1.18
N CYS A 7 -5.71 7.23 -1.54
CA CYS A 7 -6.11 6.99 -2.90
C CYS A 7 -7.58 7.33 -3.12
N ILE A 8 -7.92 7.44 -4.40
CA ILE A 8 -9.23 7.88 -4.90
C ILE A 8 -9.70 6.95 -6.01
N ILE A 9 -11.01 6.83 -6.12
CA ILE A 9 -11.70 6.16 -7.23
C ILE A 9 -12.55 7.21 -7.95
N PHE A 10 -12.47 7.22 -9.28
CA PHE A 10 -13.25 8.11 -10.14
C PHE A 10 -13.59 7.40 -11.46
N ASP A 11 -14.68 7.82 -12.10
CA ASP A 11 -15.06 7.27 -13.41
C ASP A 11 -14.35 7.95 -14.59
N ILE A 12 -13.85 7.13 -15.52
CA ILE A 12 -13.47 7.55 -16.87
C ILE A 12 -14.35 6.78 -17.85
N SER A 13 -15.28 7.46 -18.50
CA SER A 13 -16.05 6.91 -19.63
C SER A 13 -16.71 5.56 -19.31
N ARG A 14 -17.39 5.46 -18.15
CA ARG A 14 -18.09 4.26 -17.64
C ARG A 14 -17.18 3.15 -17.12
N GLN A 15 -15.91 3.47 -16.85
CA GLN A 15 -14.98 2.57 -16.17
C GLN A 15 -14.45 3.22 -14.89
N SER A 16 -14.59 2.51 -13.77
CA SER A 16 -14.01 2.93 -12.50
C SER A 16 -12.49 2.84 -12.57
N THR A 17 -11.83 3.98 -12.39
CA THR A 17 -10.38 4.11 -12.36
C THR A 17 -9.91 4.36 -10.93
N PHE A 18 -8.81 3.71 -10.57
CA PHE A 18 -8.16 3.87 -9.28
C PHE A 18 -6.88 4.70 -9.42
N PHE A 19 -6.71 5.69 -8.55
CA PHE A 19 -5.47 6.45 -8.45
C PHE A 19 -4.99 6.50 -7.00
N GLY A 20 -3.78 6.00 -6.76
CA GLY A 20 -3.08 6.13 -5.48
C GLY A 20 -2.06 7.25 -5.53
N GLY A 21 -1.94 8.02 -4.46
CA GLY A 21 -0.94 9.07 -4.38
C GLY A 21 -1.00 9.91 -3.11
N GLY A 22 0.09 10.65 -2.89
CA GLY A 22 0.25 11.59 -1.79
C GLY A 22 0.71 10.95 -0.48
N GLU A 23 1.36 9.77 -0.52
CA GLU A 23 1.81 9.08 0.69
C GLU A 23 2.61 10.00 1.62
N ASN A 24 2.31 9.93 2.91
CA ASN A 24 3.02 10.72 3.90
C ASN A 24 3.38 9.89 5.13
N TYR A 25 4.49 10.27 5.77
CA TYR A 25 5.02 9.60 6.96
C TYR A 25 4.48 10.26 8.25
N THR A 26 3.33 10.91 8.16
CA THR A 26 2.68 11.55 9.30
C THR A 26 1.67 10.59 9.93
N ARG A 27 1.42 10.79 11.23
CA ARG A 27 0.51 9.95 12.01
C ARG A 27 -0.97 10.16 11.65
N ASN A 28 -1.31 11.34 11.13
CA ASN A 28 -2.67 11.79 10.92
C ASN A 28 -2.99 11.87 9.42
N PHE A 29 -4.19 11.42 9.06
CA PHE A 29 -4.70 11.61 7.71
C PHE A 29 -5.11 13.06 7.48
N PRO A 30 -4.99 13.57 6.24
CA PRO A 30 -5.65 14.80 5.84
C PRO A 30 -7.16 14.75 6.15
N LYS A 31 -7.73 15.87 6.58
CA LYS A 31 -9.18 15.97 6.85
C LYS A 31 -10.02 15.72 5.59
N ASP A 32 -9.50 16.13 4.43
CA ASP A 32 -10.11 15.91 3.13
C ASP A 32 -9.15 15.13 2.23
N LEU A 33 -9.40 13.81 2.14
CA LEU A 33 -8.60 12.90 1.31
C LEU A 33 -8.82 13.15 -0.19
N LYS A 34 -10.03 13.53 -0.61
CA LYS A 34 -10.34 13.74 -2.03
C LYS A 34 -9.50 14.89 -2.57
N THR A 35 -9.54 16.05 -1.91
CA THR A 35 -8.78 17.23 -2.33
C THR A 35 -7.28 16.99 -2.26
N TYR A 36 -6.82 16.31 -1.21
CA TYR A 36 -5.41 16.02 -1.02
C TYR A 36 -4.82 15.15 -2.13
N VAL A 37 -5.46 14.01 -2.43
CA VAL A 37 -4.99 13.09 -3.49
C VAL A 37 -5.23 13.69 -4.88
N ARG A 38 -6.31 14.47 -5.08
CA ARG A 38 -6.59 15.18 -6.34
C ARG A 38 -5.43 16.06 -6.76
N LYS A 39 -4.79 16.76 -5.83
CA LYS A 39 -3.63 17.61 -6.13
C LYS A 39 -2.53 16.78 -6.82
N THR A 40 -2.13 15.66 -6.23
CA THR A 40 -1.12 14.76 -6.80
C THR A 40 -1.60 14.12 -8.11
N MET A 41 -2.88 13.80 -8.23
CA MET A 41 -3.46 13.29 -9.47
C MET A 41 -3.31 14.29 -10.62
N LEU A 42 -3.60 15.57 -10.37
CA LEU A 42 -3.54 16.61 -11.41
C LEU A 42 -2.12 17.03 -11.78
N GLU A 43 -1.14 16.81 -10.89
CA GLU A 43 0.29 16.94 -11.22
C GLU A 43 0.73 15.94 -12.30
N VAL A 44 0.15 14.73 -12.29
CA VAL A 44 0.47 13.66 -13.26
C VAL A 44 -0.48 13.68 -14.46
N TYR A 45 -1.77 13.94 -14.23
CA TYR A 45 -2.85 13.86 -15.21
C TYR A 45 -3.71 15.14 -15.21
N PRO A 46 -3.18 16.26 -15.72
CA PRO A 46 -3.86 17.56 -15.65
C PRO A 46 -5.20 17.59 -16.41
N HIS A 47 -5.34 16.78 -17.46
CA HIS A 47 -6.58 16.65 -18.24
C HIS A 47 -7.75 16.03 -17.47
N LEU A 48 -7.52 15.50 -16.26
CA LEU A 48 -8.56 14.98 -15.37
C LEU A 48 -9.14 16.04 -14.42
N HIS A 49 -8.84 17.32 -14.64
CA HIS A 49 -9.29 18.45 -13.80
C HIS A 49 -10.79 18.48 -13.54
N ASP A 50 -11.63 18.09 -14.49
CA ASP A 50 -13.09 18.17 -14.35
C ASP A 50 -13.73 16.85 -13.88
N LYS A 51 -12.92 15.82 -13.60
CA LYS A 51 -13.45 14.51 -13.19
C LYS A 51 -13.94 14.54 -11.75
N THR A 52 -15.14 14.00 -11.54
CA THR A 52 -15.73 13.83 -10.20
C THR A 52 -15.06 12.64 -9.50
N ILE A 53 -14.68 12.82 -8.24
CA ILE A 53 -14.14 11.74 -7.41
C ILE A 53 -15.28 11.14 -6.60
N ASP A 54 -15.59 9.88 -6.86
CA ASP A 54 -16.70 9.18 -6.21
C ASP A 54 -16.31 8.78 -4.79
N TYR A 55 -15.14 8.17 -4.64
CA TYR A 55 -14.66 7.63 -3.37
C TYR A 55 -13.22 8.03 -3.09
N ALA A 56 -12.90 8.15 -1.80
CA ALA A 56 -11.54 8.31 -1.31
C ALA A 56 -11.35 7.44 -0.07
N TRP A 57 -10.19 6.80 0.04
CA TRP A 57 -9.81 6.09 1.24
C TRP A 57 -8.36 6.38 1.62
N GLY A 58 -8.09 6.24 2.91
CA GLY A 58 -6.76 6.26 3.48
C GLY A 58 -6.56 5.03 4.34
N GLY A 59 -5.35 4.48 4.34
CA GLY A 59 -4.96 3.32 5.13
C GLY A 59 -3.55 3.48 5.66
N ARG A 60 -3.25 2.84 6.80
CA ARG A 60 -1.88 2.77 7.29
C ARG A 60 -1.21 1.53 6.75
N VAL A 61 -0.01 1.69 6.23
CA VAL A 61 0.83 0.60 5.77
C VAL A 61 2.03 0.45 6.70
N GLY A 62 2.36 -0.81 7.01
CA GLY A 62 3.56 -1.15 7.76
C GLY A 62 4.78 -1.05 6.85
N VAL A 63 5.67 -0.10 7.16
CA VAL A 63 6.91 0.12 6.42
C VAL A 63 8.10 -0.20 7.32
N THR A 64 8.99 -1.04 6.84
CA THR A 64 10.26 -1.38 7.49
C THR A 64 11.27 -0.28 7.23
N VAL A 65 12.30 -0.17 8.08
CA VAL A 65 13.31 0.91 7.97
C VAL A 65 14.05 0.85 6.63
N ASN A 66 14.40 -0.35 6.19
CA ASN A 66 15.06 -0.60 4.91
C ASN A 66 14.07 -0.74 3.73
N ARG A 67 12.76 -0.59 3.97
CA ARG A 67 11.67 -0.71 2.99
C ARG A 67 11.60 -2.06 2.26
N MET A 68 12.19 -3.10 2.83
CA MET A 68 12.11 -4.47 2.32
C MET A 68 11.14 -5.30 3.15
N PRO A 69 10.49 -6.33 2.57
CA PRO A 69 9.73 -7.30 3.35
C PRO A 69 10.57 -7.88 4.50
N HIS A 70 10.00 -7.93 5.70
CA HIS A 70 10.65 -8.51 6.86
C HIS A 70 10.07 -9.90 7.12
N VAL A 71 10.85 -10.91 6.74
CA VAL A 71 10.47 -12.32 6.82
C VAL A 71 11.57 -13.06 7.56
N GLY A 72 11.20 -13.97 8.46
CA GLY A 72 12.18 -14.71 9.24
C GLY A 72 11.57 -15.60 10.31
N ARG A 73 12.40 -16.00 11.27
CA ARG A 73 12.09 -16.92 12.36
C ARG A 73 12.57 -16.33 13.69
N LEU A 74 11.68 -16.26 14.68
CA LEU A 74 12.00 -15.78 16.04
C LEU A 74 12.46 -16.91 16.96
N HIS A 75 11.84 -18.09 16.84
CA HIS A 75 12.14 -19.28 17.62
C HIS A 75 11.98 -20.54 16.79
N ALA A 76 12.30 -21.70 17.36
CA ALA A 76 12.21 -22.99 16.65
C ALA A 76 10.85 -23.23 15.96
N ASN A 77 9.75 -22.72 16.48
CA ASN A 77 8.41 -22.93 15.92
C ASN A 77 7.65 -21.61 15.69
N VAL A 78 8.35 -20.48 15.64
CA VAL A 78 7.73 -19.16 15.48
C VAL A 78 8.34 -18.44 14.29
N TYR A 79 7.54 -18.28 13.25
CA TYR A 79 7.89 -17.63 11.98
C TYR A 79 7.09 -16.35 11.81
N PHE A 80 7.63 -15.39 11.06
CA PHE A 80 6.94 -14.14 10.77
C PHE A 80 7.16 -13.68 9.33
N ALA A 81 6.17 -12.94 8.84
CA ALA A 81 6.19 -12.27 7.55
C ALA A 81 5.38 -10.97 7.70
N HIS A 82 6.03 -9.81 7.68
CA HIS A 82 5.35 -8.53 7.81
C HIS A 82 6.13 -7.39 7.14
N GLY A 83 5.56 -6.19 7.17
CA GLY A 83 6.29 -4.98 6.77
C GLY A 83 6.70 -4.97 5.30
N TYR A 84 5.84 -5.49 4.42
CA TYR A 84 6.12 -5.61 2.98
C TYR A 84 6.40 -4.28 2.26
N SER A 85 6.15 -3.12 2.90
CA SER A 85 6.62 -1.82 2.42
C SER A 85 6.23 -1.49 0.97
N GLY A 86 5.00 -1.88 0.56
CA GLY A 86 4.49 -1.70 -0.80
C GLY A 86 4.70 -2.90 -1.74
N HIS A 87 5.51 -3.89 -1.34
CA HIS A 87 5.79 -5.09 -2.14
C HIS A 87 4.84 -6.26 -1.84
N GLY A 88 3.78 -6.02 -1.06
CA GLY A 88 2.92 -7.09 -0.54
C GLY A 88 2.28 -7.93 -1.63
N VAL A 89 1.73 -7.28 -2.67
CA VAL A 89 1.08 -8.00 -3.79
C VAL A 89 2.07 -8.91 -4.52
N ALA A 90 3.30 -8.45 -4.75
CA ALA A 90 4.30 -9.22 -5.49
C ALA A 90 4.98 -10.30 -4.63
N MET A 91 5.30 -9.98 -3.37
CA MET A 91 6.21 -10.79 -2.55
C MET A 91 5.51 -11.60 -1.45
N ALA A 92 4.25 -11.32 -1.11
CA ALA A 92 3.58 -12.05 -0.03
C ALA A 92 3.39 -13.53 -0.36
N SER A 93 3.01 -13.86 -1.59
CA SER A 93 2.86 -15.25 -2.01
C SER A 93 4.19 -16.02 -1.94
N LEU A 94 5.27 -15.43 -2.44
CA LEU A 94 6.61 -16.02 -2.35
C LEU A 94 7.05 -16.21 -0.89
N ALA A 95 6.86 -15.18 -0.05
CA ALA A 95 7.15 -15.29 1.38
C ALA A 95 6.35 -16.42 2.04
N GLY A 96 5.08 -16.60 1.66
CA GLY A 96 4.25 -17.71 2.13
C GLY A 96 4.83 -19.07 1.74
N THR A 97 5.25 -19.24 0.49
CA THR A 97 5.88 -20.48 0.01
C THR A 97 7.16 -20.78 0.79
N VAL A 98 8.08 -19.82 0.89
CA VAL A 98 9.36 -20.00 1.60
C VAL A 98 9.13 -20.33 3.08
N LEU A 99 8.17 -19.68 3.73
CA LEU A 99 7.83 -19.98 5.11
C LEU A 99 7.22 -21.38 5.28
N ALA A 100 6.38 -21.83 4.35
CA ALA A 100 5.81 -23.17 4.38
C ALA A 100 6.91 -24.24 4.25
N GLU A 101 7.86 -24.05 3.33
CA GLU A 101 9.01 -24.94 3.17
C GLU A 101 9.88 -24.98 4.43
N ALA A 102 10.11 -23.81 5.06
CA ALA A 102 10.90 -23.72 6.28
C ALA A 102 10.20 -24.32 7.52
N ILE A 103 8.87 -24.43 7.51
CA ILE A 103 8.08 -25.09 8.55
C ILE A 103 8.09 -26.60 8.36
N ASP A 104 8.02 -27.06 7.11
CA ASP A 104 8.08 -28.48 6.74
C ASP A 104 9.51 -29.07 6.88
N GLY A 105 10.53 -28.21 6.96
CA GLY A 105 11.94 -28.61 7.07
C GLY A 105 12.61 -28.89 5.72
N SER A 106 11.99 -28.42 4.63
CA SER A 106 12.52 -28.51 3.26
C SER A 106 13.62 -27.49 2.96
N VAL A 107 13.76 -26.46 3.81
CA VAL A 107 14.83 -25.44 3.79
C VAL A 107 15.30 -25.07 5.19
#